data_AF-A0A369P4S8-F1
#
_entry.id   AF-A0A369P4S8-F1
#
_cell.length_a   1.000
_cell.length_b   1.000
_cell.length_c   1.000
_cell.angle_alpha   90.00
_cell.angle_beta   90.00
_cell.angle_gamma   90.00
#
_symmetry.space_group_name_H-M   'P 1'
#
loop_
_entity.id
_entity.type
_entity.pdbx_description
1 polymer ?
#
loop_
_entity_poly.entity_id
_entity_poly.type
_entity_poly.pdbx_seq_one_letter_code
_entity_poly.pdbx_strand_id
1 'polypeptide(L)'
;METTRIPLSQCVESSYQNRKGLGDVSGLARSIEVNGQITPLIVVADGEAYQLVAGHRRTAAMRSLGLEEADAYVMDGWDDARIAQILNAENNHRKELTEAERGRGIQTMLSLGVPVADAAVSADIPEDKAESYVRGTKVVPVDAVNLDFEAVALMGEYDDVLTEDDVVAVLSKKSYWDRQAICRKARARAAAEDETARLESLGVKVVDADSLGEGYHGCNGECGHPGLVAVVKPQAWGEGADTTFYCDDESHDYQPTPEEIAETEAYLGRKATLEAMDGRIAEFAKSVYPKFPAKGQSKLRQWVHETFEACYECEPDDAWEGFKEPRGKTLDQFILMRTIPACVPSVPDRTLKCGYEPWSYDVDDLLGFVSFMDDVLMPAGYELSEEERDLMDHLHGIFAAEDEEDIFGEGDAETDTDGEPPFDADEQPLEEPPFDVDEDDADDPALAKAA
;
A
#
# COMPACT_ATOMS: atom_id res chain seq x y z
N MET A 1 -18.52 -36.13 28.88
CA MET A 1 -19.35 -35.29 29.77
C MET A 1 -20.74 -35.88 29.77
N GLU A 2 -21.38 -35.94 30.93
CA GLU A 2 -22.77 -36.41 31.05
C GLU A 2 -23.71 -35.20 30.90
N THR A 3 -24.82 -35.39 30.18
CA THR A 3 -25.81 -34.33 29.95
C THR A 3 -26.81 -34.29 31.09
N THR A 4 -27.05 -33.10 31.64
CA THR A 4 -28.06 -32.86 32.67
C THR A 4 -29.20 -32.03 32.07
N ARG A 5 -30.44 -32.35 32.44
CA ARG A 5 -31.60 -31.58 32.03
C ARG A 5 -31.77 -30.36 32.95
N ILE A 6 -31.79 -29.16 32.37
CA ILE A 6 -31.91 -27.90 33.10
C ILE A 6 -33.18 -27.13 32.70
N PRO A 7 -33.81 -26.37 33.62
CA PRO A 7 -34.91 -25.48 33.28
C PRO A 7 -34.43 -24.31 32.40
N LEU A 8 -35.06 -24.10 31.25
CA LEU A 8 -34.75 -22.97 30.35
C LEU A 8 -35.04 -21.60 30.96
N SER A 9 -35.91 -21.56 31.98
CA SER A 9 -36.21 -20.37 32.79
C SER A 9 -35.05 -19.95 33.70
N GLN A 10 -34.17 -20.88 34.06
CA GLN A 10 -32.97 -20.63 34.89
C GLN A 10 -31.71 -20.42 34.04
N CYS A 11 -31.79 -20.64 32.72
CA CYS A 11 -30.67 -20.43 31.80
C CYS A 11 -30.57 -18.94 31.40
N VAL A 12 -29.54 -18.25 31.87
CA VAL A 12 -29.33 -16.81 31.67
C VAL A 12 -28.19 -16.58 30.68
N GLU A 13 -28.35 -15.63 29.77
CA GLU A 13 -27.28 -15.25 28.84
C GLU A 13 -26.11 -14.61 29.59
N SER A 14 -24.89 -14.99 29.23
CA SER A 14 -23.68 -14.43 29.84
C SER A 14 -23.53 -12.94 29.52
N SER A 15 -23.19 -12.13 30.52
CA SER A 15 -22.83 -10.71 30.33
C SER A 15 -21.58 -10.51 29.46
N TYR A 16 -20.77 -11.55 29.28
CA TYR A 16 -19.55 -11.55 28.48
C TYR A 16 -19.79 -11.90 27.00
N GLN A 17 -21.04 -12.12 26.60
CA GLN A 17 -21.40 -12.34 25.20
C GLN A 17 -21.16 -11.06 24.38
N ASN A 18 -20.11 -11.04 23.56
CA ASN A 18 -19.77 -9.88 22.74
C ASN A 18 -20.63 -9.75 21.47
N ARG A 19 -21.24 -10.85 20.99
CA ARG A 19 -22.11 -10.83 19.82
C ARG A 19 -23.53 -10.40 20.18
N LYS A 20 -24.03 -9.32 19.58
CA LYS A 20 -25.38 -8.79 19.89
C LYS A 20 -26.53 -9.34 19.02
N GLY A 21 -26.23 -10.11 17.97
CA GLY A 21 -27.23 -10.63 17.03
C GLY A 21 -27.13 -12.14 16.80
N LEU A 22 -28.23 -12.88 17.01
CA LEU A 22 -28.29 -14.33 16.82
C LEU A 22 -28.65 -14.76 15.38
N GLY A 23 -29.17 -13.82 14.57
CA GLY A 23 -29.69 -14.09 13.23
C GLY A 23 -31.04 -14.84 13.24
N ASP A 24 -31.45 -15.35 12.08
CA ASP A 24 -32.66 -16.17 11.97
C ASP A 24 -32.48 -17.56 12.59
N VAL A 25 -33.36 -17.90 13.54
CA VAL A 25 -33.39 -19.19 14.25
C VAL A 25 -34.57 -20.08 13.83
N SER A 26 -35.41 -19.64 12.90
CA SER A 26 -36.64 -20.35 12.48
C SER A 26 -36.37 -21.77 11.97
N GLY A 27 -35.37 -21.94 11.10
CA GLY A 27 -34.97 -23.26 10.59
C GLY A 27 -34.41 -24.17 11.70
N LEU A 28 -33.71 -23.60 12.68
CA LEU A 28 -33.19 -24.34 13.83
C LEU A 28 -34.31 -24.75 14.78
N ALA A 29 -35.28 -23.87 15.04
CA ALA A 29 -36.48 -24.19 15.80
C ALA A 29 -37.26 -25.34 15.14
N ARG A 30 -37.48 -25.28 13.83
CA ARG A 30 -38.13 -26.38 13.09
C ARG A 30 -37.34 -27.69 13.21
N SER A 31 -36.01 -27.65 13.14
CA SER A 31 -35.19 -28.86 13.33
C SER A 31 -35.33 -29.45 14.73
N ILE A 32 -35.34 -28.60 15.77
CA ILE A 32 -35.52 -29.02 17.17
C ILE A 32 -36.93 -29.60 17.39
N GLU A 33 -37.96 -29.03 16.77
CA GLU A 33 -39.32 -29.55 16.83
C GLU A 33 -39.42 -30.97 16.25
N VAL A 34 -38.74 -31.24 15.13
CA VAL A 34 -38.79 -32.56 14.46
C VAL A 34 -37.88 -33.59 15.12
N ASN A 35 -36.66 -33.21 15.47
CA ASN A 35 -35.61 -34.15 15.87
C ASN A 35 -35.29 -34.13 17.37
N GLY A 36 -35.87 -33.20 18.13
CA GLY A 36 -35.45 -32.90 19.49
C GLY A 36 -34.12 -32.15 19.55
N GLN A 37 -33.62 -31.93 20.77
CA GLN A 37 -32.33 -31.30 20.98
C GLN A 37 -31.20 -32.30 20.73
N ILE A 38 -30.60 -32.26 19.52
CA ILE A 38 -29.49 -33.15 19.16
C ILE A 38 -28.20 -32.76 19.90
N THR A 39 -27.93 -31.46 20.02
CA THR A 39 -26.70 -30.95 20.65
C THR A 39 -27.01 -30.29 21.99
N PRO A 40 -26.42 -30.76 23.11
CA PRO A 40 -26.58 -30.16 24.43
C PRO A 40 -26.00 -28.74 24.52
N LEU A 41 -26.59 -27.88 25.34
CA LEU A 41 -26.04 -26.55 25.68
C LEU A 41 -24.76 -26.71 26.52
N ILE A 42 -23.94 -25.67 26.62
CA ILE A 42 -22.86 -25.62 27.61
C ILE A 42 -23.18 -24.47 28.54
N VAL A 43 -23.30 -24.76 29.84
CA VAL A 43 -23.64 -23.78 30.87
C VAL A 43 -22.68 -23.92 32.06
N VAL A 44 -22.50 -22.83 32.81
CA VAL A 44 -21.83 -22.84 34.11
C VAL A 44 -22.88 -22.67 35.20
N ALA A 45 -22.78 -23.45 36.27
CA ALA A 45 -23.66 -23.29 37.42
C ALA A 45 -23.33 -21.99 38.18
N ASP A 46 -24.34 -21.13 38.36
CA ASP A 46 -24.23 -19.88 39.13
C ASP A 46 -25.39 -19.77 40.12
N GLY A 47 -25.16 -20.26 41.35
CA GLY A 47 -26.19 -20.33 42.38
C GLY A 47 -27.39 -21.19 41.98
N GLU A 48 -28.57 -20.55 41.84
CA GLU A 48 -29.81 -21.21 41.38
C GLU A 48 -30.05 -21.07 39.86
N ALA A 49 -29.12 -20.43 39.15
CA ALA A 49 -29.20 -20.18 37.72
C ALA A 49 -28.06 -20.90 36.96
N TYR A 50 -28.18 -20.89 35.63
CA TYR A 50 -27.19 -21.44 34.72
C TYR A 50 -26.75 -20.37 33.74
N GLN A 51 -25.49 -19.97 33.78
CA GLN A 51 -24.93 -19.01 32.83
C GLN A 51 -24.63 -19.71 31.51
N LEU A 52 -25.24 -19.26 30.43
CA LEU A 52 -25.09 -19.84 29.10
C LEU A 52 -23.74 -19.44 28.49
N VAL A 53 -22.92 -20.45 28.19
CA VAL A 53 -21.63 -20.26 27.51
C VAL A 53 -21.73 -20.61 26.03
N ALA A 54 -22.38 -21.72 25.68
CA ALA A 54 -22.53 -22.10 24.27
C ALA A 54 -23.95 -22.59 23.96
N GLY A 55 -24.44 -22.18 22.79
CA GLY A 55 -25.77 -22.55 22.31
C GLY A 55 -26.82 -21.44 22.36
N HIS A 56 -26.42 -20.16 22.39
CA HIS A 56 -27.31 -18.99 22.37
C HIS A 56 -28.44 -19.08 21.33
N ARG A 57 -28.12 -19.46 20.07
CA ARG A 57 -29.14 -19.68 19.03
C ARG A 57 -30.09 -20.84 19.32
N ARG A 58 -29.59 -21.92 19.93
CA ARG A 58 -30.42 -23.08 20.33
C ARG A 58 -31.35 -22.68 21.47
N THR A 59 -30.85 -22.01 22.50
CA THR A 59 -31.66 -21.48 23.59
C THR A 59 -32.77 -20.57 23.08
N ALA A 60 -32.47 -19.66 22.16
CA ALA A 60 -33.47 -18.79 21.52
C ALA A 60 -34.52 -19.59 20.72
N ALA A 61 -34.08 -20.58 19.92
CA ALA A 61 -34.97 -21.47 19.18
C ALA A 61 -35.89 -22.29 20.11
N MET A 62 -35.35 -22.89 21.16
CA MET A 62 -36.10 -23.68 22.15
C MET A 62 -37.13 -22.83 22.89
N ARG A 63 -36.76 -21.60 23.27
CA ARG A 63 -37.69 -20.61 23.85
C ARG A 63 -38.81 -20.24 22.88
N SER A 64 -38.51 -20.08 21.59
CA SER A 64 -39.54 -19.78 20.57
C SER A 64 -40.55 -20.91 20.37
N LEU A 65 -40.15 -22.15 20.67
CA LEU A 65 -41.02 -23.34 20.64
C LEU A 65 -41.79 -23.54 21.95
N GLY A 66 -41.51 -22.77 23.00
CA GLY A 66 -42.12 -22.93 24.33
C GLY A 66 -41.62 -24.15 25.10
N LEU A 67 -40.40 -24.64 24.83
CA LEU A 67 -39.81 -25.73 25.60
C LEU A 67 -39.44 -25.24 27.03
N GLU A 68 -39.68 -26.09 28.03
CA GLU A 68 -39.41 -25.77 29.44
C GLU A 68 -38.02 -26.23 29.91
N GLU A 69 -37.49 -27.30 29.30
CA GLU A 69 -36.22 -27.93 29.68
C GLU A 69 -35.27 -28.01 28.49
N ALA A 70 -33.96 -28.01 28.77
CA ALA A 70 -32.91 -28.27 27.80
C ALA A 70 -31.86 -29.23 28.35
N ASP A 71 -31.32 -30.08 27.48
CA ASP A 71 -30.13 -30.88 27.78
C ASP A 71 -28.89 -29.99 27.75
N ALA A 72 -28.09 -30.01 28.80
CA ALA A 72 -26.89 -29.20 28.92
C ALA A 72 -25.74 -29.97 29.58
N TYR A 73 -24.52 -29.63 29.17
CA TYR A 73 -23.32 -29.90 29.95
C TYR A 73 -23.18 -28.78 30.98
N VAL A 74 -23.34 -29.15 32.25
CA VAL A 74 -23.16 -28.24 33.39
C VAL A 74 -21.70 -28.29 33.81
N MET A 75 -21.02 -27.18 33.66
CA MET A 75 -19.62 -27.01 34.03
C MET A 75 -19.55 -26.40 35.44
N ASP A 76 -18.72 -27.00 36.29
CA ASP A 76 -18.48 -26.52 37.65
C ASP A 76 -17.13 -25.79 37.76
N GLY A 77 -17.10 -24.73 38.56
CA GLY A 77 -15.85 -24.04 38.95
C GLY A 77 -15.18 -23.24 37.84
N TRP A 78 -15.91 -22.80 36.82
CA TRP A 78 -15.39 -21.84 35.85
C TRP A 78 -15.53 -20.43 36.41
N ASP A 79 -14.45 -19.66 36.35
CA ASP A 79 -14.45 -18.25 36.69
C ASP A 79 -14.83 -17.38 35.48
N ASP A 80 -15.05 -16.10 35.74
CA ASP A 80 -15.45 -15.12 34.72
C ASP A 80 -14.44 -15.05 33.56
N ALA A 81 -13.14 -15.14 33.88
CA ALA A 81 -12.05 -15.11 32.90
C ALA A 81 -12.15 -16.28 31.91
N ARG A 82 -12.30 -17.52 32.42
CA ARG A 82 -12.47 -18.71 31.58
C ARG A 82 -13.76 -18.67 30.77
N ILE A 83 -14.85 -18.17 31.36
CA ILE A 83 -16.13 -18.01 30.66
C ILE A 83 -15.97 -17.05 29.47
N ALA A 84 -15.33 -15.89 29.68
CA ALA A 84 -15.09 -14.90 28.65
C ALA A 84 -14.22 -15.43 27.50
N GLN A 85 -13.13 -16.16 27.82
CA GLN A 85 -12.26 -16.80 26.81
C GLN A 85 -13.03 -17.76 25.90
N ILE A 86 -13.82 -18.66 26.49
CA ILE A 86 -14.56 -19.68 25.74
C ILE A 86 -15.66 -19.06 24.89
N LEU A 87 -16.34 -18.02 25.40
CA LEU A 87 -17.31 -17.25 24.63
C LEU A 87 -16.67 -16.57 23.42
N ASN A 88 -15.51 -15.95 23.62
CA ASN A 88 -14.80 -15.27 22.54
C ASN A 88 -14.37 -16.25 21.45
N ALA A 89 -13.74 -17.37 21.84
CA ALA A 89 -13.33 -18.42 20.93
C ALA A 89 -14.52 -19.05 20.15
N GLU A 90 -15.66 -19.26 20.82
CA GLU A 90 -16.86 -19.79 20.15
C GLU A 90 -17.42 -18.82 19.10
N ASN A 91 -17.36 -17.52 19.39
CA ASN A 91 -17.88 -16.48 18.52
C ASN A 91 -17.02 -16.30 17.27
N ASN A 92 -15.69 -16.33 17.40
CA ASN A 92 -14.77 -16.23 16.25
C ASN A 92 -14.96 -17.39 15.26
N HIS A 93 -15.25 -18.59 15.74
CA HIS A 93 -15.54 -19.74 14.88
C HIS A 93 -16.91 -19.68 14.17
N ARG A 94 -17.69 -18.60 14.32
CA ARG A 94 -19.07 -18.49 13.79
C ARG A 94 -19.35 -17.17 13.07
N LYS A 95 -18.82 -17.02 11.86
CA LYS A 95 -18.80 -15.77 11.07
C LYS A 95 -18.00 -14.66 11.76
N GLU A 96 -17.31 -13.88 10.95
CA GLU A 96 -16.45 -12.78 11.40
C GLU A 96 -17.19 -11.83 12.35
N LEU A 97 -16.56 -11.55 13.48
CA LEU A 97 -16.96 -10.48 14.40
C LEU A 97 -16.68 -9.13 13.74
N THR A 98 -17.49 -8.13 14.09
CA THR A 98 -17.13 -6.74 13.75
C THR A 98 -15.93 -6.27 14.58
N GLU A 99 -15.16 -5.30 14.08
CA GLU A 99 -14.02 -4.72 14.80
C GLU A 99 -14.38 -4.25 16.22
N ALA A 100 -15.55 -3.64 16.36
CA ALA A 100 -16.07 -3.22 17.66
C ALA A 100 -16.37 -4.41 18.61
N GLU A 101 -16.88 -5.53 18.09
CA GLU A 101 -17.12 -6.75 18.88
C GLU A 101 -15.82 -7.46 19.27
N ARG A 102 -14.82 -7.43 18.39
CA ARG A 102 -13.48 -7.98 18.65
C ARG A 102 -12.78 -7.18 19.75
N GLY A 103 -12.71 -5.85 19.62
CA GLY A 103 -12.13 -4.96 20.63
C GLY A 103 -12.77 -5.12 22.02
N ARG A 104 -14.11 -5.13 22.09
CA ARG A 104 -14.82 -5.39 23.36
C ARG A 104 -14.48 -6.73 23.99
N GLY A 105 -14.37 -7.78 23.17
CA GLY A 105 -14.05 -9.12 23.63
C GLY A 105 -12.68 -9.19 24.29
N ILE A 106 -11.67 -8.64 23.60
CA ILE A 106 -10.29 -8.58 24.11
C ILE A 106 -10.23 -7.72 25.37
N GLN A 107 -10.80 -6.52 25.35
CA GLN A 107 -10.81 -5.62 26.52
C GLN A 107 -11.45 -6.28 27.75
N THR A 108 -12.54 -7.03 27.55
CA THR A 108 -13.21 -7.79 28.61
C THR A 108 -12.28 -8.85 29.19
N MET A 109 -11.65 -9.68 28.36
CA MET A 109 -10.69 -10.70 28.80
C MET A 109 -9.55 -10.07 29.61
N LEU A 110 -8.94 -9.01 29.10
CA LEU A 110 -7.84 -8.32 29.77
C LEU A 110 -8.26 -7.74 31.14
N SER A 111 -9.45 -7.12 31.22
CA SER A 111 -9.99 -6.60 32.49
C SER A 111 -10.27 -7.68 33.53
N LEU A 112 -10.51 -8.93 33.08
CA LEU A 112 -10.69 -10.10 33.94
C LEU A 112 -9.36 -10.78 34.31
N GLY A 113 -8.21 -10.22 33.89
CA GLY A 113 -6.88 -10.72 34.20
C GLY A 113 -6.40 -11.85 33.29
N VAL A 114 -7.05 -12.06 32.14
CA VAL A 114 -6.56 -12.99 31.12
C VAL A 114 -5.26 -12.44 30.52
N PRO A 115 -4.18 -13.25 30.44
CA PRO A 115 -2.94 -12.83 29.77
C PRO A 115 -3.16 -12.44 28.31
N VAL A 116 -2.36 -11.50 27.79
CA VAL A 116 -2.48 -11.00 26.40
C VAL A 116 -2.36 -12.13 25.38
N ALA A 117 -1.39 -13.04 25.56
CA ALA A 117 -1.22 -14.23 24.73
C ALA A 117 -2.51 -15.08 24.62
N ASP A 118 -3.14 -15.37 25.76
CA ASP A 118 -4.35 -16.18 25.81
C ASP A 118 -5.56 -15.46 25.21
N ALA A 119 -5.62 -14.14 25.40
CA ALA A 119 -6.64 -13.29 24.79
C ALA A 119 -6.46 -13.24 23.26
N ALA A 120 -5.23 -13.15 22.76
CA ALA A 120 -4.90 -13.16 21.34
C ALA A 120 -5.31 -14.48 20.67
N VAL A 121 -4.95 -15.62 21.29
CA VAL A 121 -5.35 -16.95 20.83
C VAL A 121 -6.88 -17.09 20.83
N SER A 122 -7.55 -16.64 21.89
CA SER A 122 -9.01 -16.70 21.97
C SER A 122 -9.69 -15.82 20.92
N ALA A 123 -9.06 -14.68 20.58
CA ALA A 123 -9.53 -13.70 19.60
C ALA A 123 -9.14 -14.01 18.15
N ASP A 124 -8.34 -15.07 17.92
CA ASP A 124 -7.76 -15.45 16.63
C ASP A 124 -6.99 -14.30 15.96
N ILE A 125 -6.10 -13.67 16.72
CA ILE A 125 -5.22 -12.59 16.25
C ILE A 125 -3.76 -12.83 16.66
N PRO A 126 -2.79 -12.24 15.93
CA PRO A 126 -1.40 -12.23 16.36
C PRO A 126 -1.21 -11.59 17.75
N GLU A 127 -0.26 -12.11 18.53
CA GLU A 127 0.01 -11.65 19.90
C GLU A 127 0.55 -10.21 19.94
N ASP A 128 1.49 -9.89 19.05
CA ASP A 128 2.03 -8.54 18.85
C ASP A 128 0.93 -7.52 18.55
N LYS A 129 -0.07 -7.91 17.76
CA LYS A 129 -1.23 -7.06 17.48
C LYS A 129 -2.09 -6.85 18.72
N ALA A 130 -2.28 -7.88 19.54
CA ALA A 130 -2.99 -7.75 20.81
C ALA A 130 -2.22 -6.84 21.78
N GLU A 131 -0.90 -6.95 21.86
CA GLU A 131 -0.04 -6.05 22.65
C GLU A 131 -0.13 -4.60 22.18
N SER A 132 -0.05 -4.37 20.87
CA SER A 132 -0.28 -3.06 20.26
C SER A 132 -1.67 -2.54 20.62
N TYR A 133 -2.73 -3.35 20.54
CA TYR A 133 -4.06 -2.94 21.00
C TYR A 133 -4.05 -2.49 22.47
N VAL A 134 -3.39 -3.23 23.37
CA VAL A 134 -3.25 -2.84 24.78
C VAL A 134 -2.54 -1.50 24.94
N ARG A 135 -1.44 -1.27 24.22
CA ARG A 135 -0.76 0.04 24.21
C ARG A 135 -1.69 1.14 23.70
N GLY A 136 -2.37 0.90 22.60
CA GLY A 136 -3.34 1.80 21.99
C GLY A 136 -4.47 2.21 22.93
N THR A 137 -4.97 1.30 23.78
CA THR A 137 -6.02 1.63 24.77
C THR A 137 -5.61 2.72 25.76
N LYS A 138 -4.31 2.99 25.93
CA LYS A 138 -3.79 4.03 26.83
C LYS A 138 -3.80 5.42 26.21
N VAL A 139 -3.69 5.51 24.89
CA VAL A 139 -3.68 6.79 24.14
C VAL A 139 -5.06 7.15 23.60
N VAL A 140 -5.94 6.17 23.44
CA VAL A 140 -7.29 6.37 22.91
C VAL A 140 -8.27 6.74 24.02
N PRO A 141 -9.19 7.71 23.80
CA PRO A 141 -10.26 8.01 24.76
C PRO A 141 -11.10 6.76 25.07
N VAL A 142 -11.48 6.58 26.34
CA VAL A 142 -12.18 5.38 26.84
C VAL A 142 -13.42 5.02 26.00
N ASP A 143 -14.17 6.03 25.54
CA ASP A 143 -15.38 5.84 24.73
C ASP A 143 -15.09 5.35 23.31
N ALA A 144 -13.85 5.51 22.82
CA ALA A 144 -13.41 5.14 21.48
C ALA A 144 -12.66 3.80 21.40
N VAL A 145 -12.18 3.26 22.53
CA VAL A 145 -11.38 2.01 22.61
C VAL A 145 -12.07 0.79 21.96
N ASN A 146 -13.41 0.79 21.97
CA ASN A 146 -14.24 -0.31 21.51
C ASN A 146 -14.90 -0.07 20.15
N LEU A 147 -14.55 1.01 19.45
CA LEU A 147 -15.16 1.35 18.17
C LEU A 147 -14.51 0.60 17.01
N ASP A 148 -13.18 0.49 17.04
CA ASP A 148 -12.39 -0.02 15.92
C ASP A 148 -11.09 -0.64 16.47
N PHE A 149 -11.02 -1.97 16.47
CA PHE A 149 -9.88 -2.70 17.01
C PHE A 149 -8.60 -2.43 16.21
N GLU A 150 -8.66 -2.45 14.88
CA GLU A 150 -7.54 -2.13 13.99
C GLU A 150 -6.98 -0.73 14.24
N ALA A 151 -7.84 0.28 14.38
CA ALA A 151 -7.39 1.65 14.64
C ALA A 151 -6.64 1.77 15.96
N VAL A 152 -7.16 1.11 17.01
CA VAL A 152 -6.55 1.14 18.35
C VAL A 152 -5.23 0.38 18.36
N ALA A 153 -5.17 -0.79 17.70
CA ALA A 153 -3.92 -1.52 17.54
C ALA A 153 -2.86 -0.68 16.82
N LEU A 154 -3.21 -0.07 15.68
CA LEU A 154 -2.31 0.82 14.95
C LEU A 154 -1.82 1.97 15.82
N MET A 155 -2.69 2.65 16.57
CA MET A 155 -2.25 3.72 17.47
C MET A 155 -1.30 3.23 18.55
N GLY A 156 -1.43 1.98 18.97
CA GLY A 156 -0.51 1.36 19.92
C GLY A 156 0.85 0.96 19.34
N GLU A 157 1.02 0.94 18.02
CA GLU A 157 2.34 0.81 17.39
C GLU A 157 3.12 2.13 17.41
N TYR A 158 2.43 3.25 17.65
CA TYR A 158 2.96 4.61 17.65
C TYR A 158 2.66 5.34 18.98
N ASP A 159 2.41 4.61 20.06
CA ASP A 159 1.99 5.18 21.35
C ASP A 159 3.06 6.09 22.00
N ASP A 160 4.30 5.96 21.54
CA ASP A 160 5.46 6.75 21.95
C ASP A 160 5.51 8.16 21.30
N VAL A 161 4.92 8.32 20.11
CA VAL A 161 5.05 9.55 19.30
C VAL A 161 3.73 10.28 19.03
N LEU A 162 2.58 9.63 19.24
CA LEU A 162 1.27 10.21 18.95
C LEU A 162 0.87 11.30 19.94
N THR A 163 0.38 12.42 19.41
CA THR A 163 -0.27 13.48 20.19
C THR A 163 -1.78 13.27 20.26
N GLU A 164 -2.46 14.02 21.16
CA GLU A 164 -3.93 13.98 21.24
C GLU A 164 -4.60 14.36 19.90
N ASP A 165 -4.04 15.33 19.18
CA ASP A 165 -4.54 15.76 17.86
C ASP A 165 -4.35 14.66 16.80
N ASP A 166 -3.23 13.93 16.85
CA ASP A 166 -2.97 12.80 15.95
C ASP A 166 -3.96 11.66 16.20
N VAL A 167 -4.25 11.34 17.48
CA VAL A 167 -5.25 10.32 17.86
C VAL A 167 -6.64 10.70 17.32
N VAL A 168 -7.05 11.95 17.47
CA VAL A 168 -8.33 12.44 16.91
C VAL A 168 -8.33 12.34 15.39
N ALA A 169 -7.22 12.71 14.74
CA ALA A 169 -7.09 12.64 13.29
C ALA A 169 -7.19 11.18 12.80
N VAL A 170 -6.53 10.23 13.44
CA VAL A 170 -6.60 8.78 13.13
C VAL A 170 -8.05 8.28 13.24
N LEU A 171 -8.72 8.56 14.36
CA LEU A 171 -10.10 8.13 14.59
C LEU A 171 -11.11 8.76 13.61
N SER A 172 -10.78 9.91 13.01
CA SER A 172 -11.63 10.55 12.00
C SER A 172 -11.59 9.87 10.63
N LYS A 173 -10.57 9.04 10.37
CA LYS A 173 -10.36 8.37 9.07
C LYS A 173 -11.01 6.99 9.04
N LYS A 174 -11.41 6.57 7.83
CA LYS A 174 -12.00 5.25 7.58
C LYS A 174 -11.01 4.28 6.94
N SER A 175 -10.12 4.77 6.07
CA SER A 175 -9.12 3.95 5.40
C SER A 175 -7.98 3.64 6.36
N TYR A 176 -7.52 2.39 6.35
CA TYR A 176 -6.31 1.98 7.08
C TYR A 176 -5.10 2.81 6.64
N TRP A 177 -4.91 2.99 5.33
CA TRP A 177 -3.77 3.74 4.78
C TRP A 177 -3.77 5.22 5.20
N ASP A 178 -4.94 5.84 5.27
CA ASP A 178 -5.05 7.24 5.75
C ASP A 178 -4.66 7.35 7.23
N ARG A 179 -5.03 6.36 8.04
CA ARG A 179 -4.67 6.30 9.46
C ARG A 179 -3.17 6.10 9.62
N GLN A 180 -2.61 5.14 8.89
CA GLN A 180 -1.18 4.84 8.91
C GLN A 180 -0.35 6.05 8.47
N ALA A 181 -0.79 6.78 7.44
CA ALA A 181 -0.12 8.00 7.00
C ALA A 181 -0.02 9.07 8.09
N ILE A 182 -1.02 9.18 8.97
CA ILE A 182 -0.99 10.10 10.12
C ILE A 182 0.04 9.62 11.16
N CYS A 183 0.00 8.34 11.52
CA CYS A 183 0.95 7.75 12.47
C CYS A 183 2.40 7.88 11.99
N ARG A 184 2.64 7.59 10.71
CA ARG A 184 3.94 7.75 10.04
C ARG A 184 4.46 9.18 10.10
N LYS A 185 3.59 10.16 9.84
CA LYS A 185 3.94 11.58 9.97
C LYS A 185 4.30 11.94 11.41
N ALA A 186 3.61 11.38 12.40
CA ALA A 186 3.95 11.61 13.81
C ALA A 186 5.32 11.04 14.16
N ARG A 187 5.67 9.82 13.71
CA ARG A 187 7.00 9.25 13.91
C ARG A 187 8.10 10.00 13.18
N ALA A 188 7.88 10.37 11.93
CA ALA A 188 8.83 11.17 11.17
C ALA A 188 9.09 12.55 11.79
N ARG A 189 8.05 13.18 12.37
CA ARG A 189 8.21 14.41 13.16
C ARG A 189 9.10 14.18 14.38
N ALA A 190 8.84 13.14 15.16
CA ALA A 190 9.67 12.80 16.32
C ALA A 190 11.13 12.48 15.91
N ALA A 191 11.33 11.73 14.83
CA ALA A 191 12.65 11.44 14.29
C ALA A 191 13.40 12.71 13.85
N ALA A 192 12.71 13.67 13.24
CA ALA A 192 13.29 14.95 12.86
C ALA A 192 13.67 15.81 14.08
N GLU A 193 12.86 15.78 15.15
CA GLU A 193 13.18 16.44 16.43
C GLU A 193 14.42 15.80 17.09
N ASP A 194 14.51 14.47 17.11
CA ASP A 194 15.66 13.73 17.65
C ASP A 194 16.94 13.99 16.84
N GLU A 195 16.85 13.99 15.51
CA GLU A 195 17.99 14.29 14.64
C GLU A 195 18.44 15.75 14.78
N THR A 196 17.49 16.68 14.90
CA THR A 196 17.80 18.08 15.21
C THR A 196 18.57 18.20 16.51
N ALA A 197 18.11 17.54 17.58
CA ALA A 197 18.80 17.52 18.86
C ALA A 197 20.21 16.88 18.78
N ARG A 198 20.36 15.81 17.97
CA ARG A 198 21.66 15.18 17.70
C ARG A 198 22.62 16.16 17.04
N LEU A 199 22.20 16.83 15.96
CA LEU A 199 23.02 17.79 15.22
C LEU A 199 23.42 19.00 16.08
N GLU A 200 22.48 19.54 16.86
CA GLU A 200 22.77 20.62 17.80
C GLU A 200 23.79 20.21 18.87
N SER A 201 23.73 18.96 19.34
CA SER A 201 24.71 18.43 20.30
C SER A 201 26.12 18.30 19.72
N LEU A 202 26.22 18.13 18.40
CA LEU A 202 27.47 18.13 17.63
C LEU A 202 27.95 19.54 17.26
N GLY A 203 27.16 20.57 17.58
CA GLY A 203 27.48 21.97 17.29
C GLY A 203 27.10 22.42 15.89
N VAL A 204 26.33 21.63 15.15
CA VAL A 204 25.77 22.01 13.84
C VAL A 204 24.47 22.76 14.07
N LYS A 205 24.31 23.91 13.41
CA LYS A 205 23.08 24.70 13.52
C LYS A 205 22.04 24.18 12.54
N VAL A 206 20.86 23.80 13.04
CA VAL A 206 19.72 23.43 12.21
C VAL A 206 18.90 24.67 11.84
N VAL A 207 18.50 24.79 10.58
CA VAL A 207 17.75 25.93 10.04
C VAL A 207 16.59 25.45 9.14
N ASP A 208 15.56 26.27 9.00
CA ASP A 208 14.51 26.05 8.01
C ASP A 208 15.06 26.25 6.59
N ALA A 209 14.66 25.39 5.65
CA ALA A 209 15.08 25.49 4.24
C ALA A 209 14.82 26.89 3.65
N ASP A 210 13.64 27.47 3.94
CA ASP A 210 13.22 28.80 3.48
C ASP A 210 14.10 29.95 4.01
N SER A 211 14.93 29.69 5.02
CA SER A 211 15.83 30.67 5.61
C SER A 211 17.21 30.69 4.96
N LEU A 212 17.51 29.75 4.05
CA LEU A 212 18.73 29.72 3.27
C LEU A 212 18.68 30.80 2.18
N GLY A 213 19.66 31.69 2.16
CA GLY A 213 19.81 32.74 1.14
C GLY A 213 20.75 32.33 0.00
N GLU A 214 20.92 33.22 -1.00
CA GLU A 214 21.77 33.04 -2.21
C GLU A 214 23.29 32.87 -1.96
N GLY A 215 23.72 32.46 -0.77
CA GLY A 215 25.14 32.25 -0.41
C GLY A 215 25.45 30.91 0.24
N TYR A 216 24.45 30.02 0.36
CA TYR A 216 24.64 28.66 0.86
C TYR A 216 24.62 27.68 -0.32
N HIS A 217 25.53 26.71 -0.32
CA HIS A 217 25.58 25.61 -1.29
C HIS A 217 25.60 24.26 -0.56
N GLY A 218 25.24 23.20 -1.28
CA GLY A 218 25.21 21.84 -0.75
C GLY A 218 26.59 21.41 -0.25
N CYS A 219 26.63 20.76 0.90
CA CYS A 219 27.85 20.31 1.55
C CYS A 219 27.69 18.84 1.98
N ASN A 220 28.79 18.11 2.09
CA ASN A 220 28.79 16.74 2.62
C ASN A 220 28.77 16.69 4.17
N GLY A 221 28.73 17.84 4.85
CA GLY A 221 28.68 17.94 6.31
C GLY A 221 30.04 17.77 7.02
N GLU A 222 31.13 17.47 6.31
CA GLU A 222 32.46 17.23 6.90
C GLU A 222 33.35 18.48 6.94
N CYS A 223 32.88 19.59 6.38
CA CYS A 223 33.67 20.80 6.20
C CYS A 223 34.10 21.48 7.50
N GLY A 224 33.37 21.26 8.61
CA GLY A 224 33.75 21.64 9.97
C GLY A 224 33.95 23.14 10.23
N HIS A 225 33.54 24.03 9.30
CA HIS A 225 33.64 25.48 9.49
C HIS A 225 32.39 26.06 10.15
N PRO A 226 32.48 27.25 10.77
CA PRO A 226 31.38 27.85 11.54
C PRO A 226 30.09 28.16 10.75
N GLY A 227 30.16 28.18 9.41
CA GLY A 227 29.02 28.42 8.53
C GLY A 227 28.32 27.16 8.05
N LEU A 228 28.71 25.98 8.55
CA LEU A 228 27.98 24.74 8.31
C LEU A 228 26.61 24.79 9.01
N VAL A 229 25.56 24.58 8.24
CA VAL A 229 24.19 24.45 8.71
C VAL A 229 23.56 23.18 8.16
N ALA A 230 22.53 22.68 8.83
CA ALA A 230 21.76 21.53 8.38
C ALA A 230 20.28 21.91 8.25
N VAL A 231 19.61 21.31 7.26
CA VAL A 231 18.17 21.31 7.14
C VAL A 231 17.71 19.88 7.41
N VAL A 232 16.82 19.72 8.39
CA VAL A 232 16.23 18.42 8.73
C VAL A 232 14.77 18.43 8.31
N LYS A 233 14.37 17.49 7.46
CA LYS A 233 12.98 17.33 7.01
C LYS A 233 12.42 15.98 7.50
N PRO A 234 11.21 15.93 8.07
CA PRO A 234 10.59 14.68 8.47
C PRO A 234 10.21 13.85 7.22
N GLN A 235 10.67 12.61 7.16
CA GLN A 235 10.42 11.70 6.05
C GLN A 235 9.35 10.66 6.45
N ALA A 236 8.09 10.93 6.08
CA ALA A 236 6.96 10.10 6.51
C ALA A 236 7.01 8.67 5.97
N TRP A 237 7.56 8.43 4.78
CA TRP A 237 7.56 7.09 4.17
C TRP A 237 8.53 6.14 4.88
N GLY A 238 9.74 6.61 5.20
CA GLY A 238 10.75 5.87 5.97
C GLY A 238 10.60 5.97 7.48
N GLU A 239 9.61 6.73 7.97
CA GLU A 239 9.42 7.03 9.41
C GLU A 239 10.67 7.64 10.07
N GLY A 240 11.47 8.35 9.28
CA GLY A 240 12.75 8.93 9.67
C GLY A 240 12.84 10.43 9.41
N ALA A 241 14.06 10.91 9.23
CA ALA A 241 14.34 12.30 8.90
C ALA A 241 15.47 12.39 7.88
N ASP A 242 15.26 13.20 6.85
CA ASP A 242 16.26 13.51 5.84
C ASP A 242 17.06 14.72 6.32
N THR A 243 18.38 14.64 6.23
CA THR A 243 19.29 15.71 6.64
C THR A 243 20.15 16.14 5.48
N THR A 244 20.00 17.40 5.08
CA THR A 244 20.81 18.02 4.01
C THR A 244 21.71 19.08 4.64
N PHE A 245 23.00 19.03 4.34
CA PHE A 245 23.98 19.97 4.87
C PHE A 245 24.25 21.08 3.85
N TYR A 246 24.42 22.30 4.35
CA TYR A 246 24.76 23.47 3.56
C TYR A 246 25.87 24.26 4.23
N CYS A 247 26.66 24.97 3.43
CA CYS A 247 27.74 25.79 3.96
C CYS A 247 27.93 27.07 3.14
N ASP A 248 28.58 28.07 3.73
CA ASP A 248 28.79 29.42 3.17
C ASP A 248 30.16 29.62 2.50
N ASP A 249 30.98 28.57 2.44
CA ASP A 249 32.33 28.61 1.86
C ASP A 249 32.33 28.16 0.40
N GLU A 250 32.37 29.09 -0.55
CA GLU A 250 32.39 28.82 -2.00
C GLU A 250 33.46 27.81 -2.45
N SER A 251 34.47 27.49 -1.63
CA SER A 251 35.45 26.45 -1.93
C SER A 251 34.92 25.01 -1.79
N HIS A 252 33.79 24.81 -1.12
CA HIS A 252 33.07 23.54 -1.03
C HIS A 252 31.91 23.43 -2.03
N ASP A 253 31.68 24.47 -2.83
CA ASP A 253 30.78 24.36 -3.97
C ASP A 253 31.36 23.32 -4.94
N TYR A 254 30.65 22.21 -5.09
CA TYR A 254 31.09 21.10 -5.92
C TYR A 254 31.25 21.60 -7.35
N GLN A 255 32.49 21.72 -7.81
CA GLN A 255 32.76 22.01 -9.21
C GLN A 255 32.77 20.69 -9.97
N PRO A 256 31.72 20.39 -10.76
CA PRO A 256 31.69 19.16 -11.53
C PRO A 256 32.92 19.11 -12.44
N THR A 257 33.51 17.92 -12.52
CA THR A 257 34.63 17.68 -13.41
C THR A 257 34.22 17.92 -14.86
N PRO A 258 35.16 18.22 -15.77
CA PRO A 258 34.84 18.31 -17.20
C PRO A 258 34.16 17.06 -17.77
N GLU A 259 34.39 15.89 -17.14
CA GLU A 259 33.76 14.62 -17.48
C GLU A 259 32.29 14.61 -17.06
N GLU A 260 31.97 14.96 -15.81
CA GLU A 260 30.58 15.03 -15.32
C GLU A 260 29.76 16.12 -16.00
N ILE A 261 30.39 17.25 -16.35
CA ILE A 261 29.74 18.27 -17.19
C ILE A 261 29.38 17.67 -18.54
N ALA A 262 30.30 16.96 -19.19
CA ALA A 262 30.05 16.33 -20.47
C ALA A 262 28.97 15.23 -20.38
N GLU A 263 28.95 14.44 -19.30
CA GLU A 263 27.91 13.44 -19.05
C GLU A 263 26.54 14.06 -18.83
N THR A 264 26.47 15.15 -18.06
CA THR A 264 25.24 15.91 -17.83
C THR A 264 24.75 16.57 -19.11
N GLU A 265 25.64 17.19 -19.89
CA GLU A 265 25.31 17.75 -21.20
C GLU A 265 24.81 16.67 -22.18
N ALA A 266 25.41 15.47 -22.15
CA ALA A 266 24.97 14.34 -22.96
C ALA A 266 23.59 13.82 -22.53
N TYR A 267 23.34 13.71 -21.23
CA TYR A 267 22.03 13.36 -20.67
C TYR A 267 20.96 14.38 -21.08
N LEU A 268 21.21 15.68 -20.84
CA LEU A 268 20.29 16.76 -21.21
C LEU A 268 20.08 16.82 -22.74
N GLY A 269 21.12 16.56 -23.53
CA GLY A 269 21.03 16.46 -24.99
C GLY A 269 20.13 15.31 -25.44
N ARG A 270 20.27 14.12 -24.83
CA ARG A 270 19.39 12.97 -25.09
C ARG A 270 17.95 13.25 -24.66
N LYS A 271 17.75 13.87 -23.49
CA LYS A 271 16.42 14.27 -23.00
C LYS A 271 15.74 15.27 -23.95
N ALA A 272 16.44 16.32 -24.35
CA ALA A 272 15.92 17.29 -25.31
C ALA A 272 15.62 16.65 -26.67
N THR A 273 16.41 15.67 -27.09
CA THR A 273 16.17 14.90 -28.32
C THR A 273 14.90 14.06 -28.20
N LEU A 274 14.70 13.35 -27.08
CA LEU A 274 13.50 12.57 -26.82
C LEU A 274 12.24 13.44 -26.81
N GLU A 275 12.27 14.58 -26.09
CA GLU A 275 11.15 15.53 -26.04
C GLU A 275 10.82 16.10 -27.43
N ALA A 276 11.85 16.40 -28.24
CA ALA A 276 11.65 16.87 -29.62
C ALA A 276 11.12 15.76 -30.55
N MET A 277 11.58 14.52 -30.32
CA MET A 277 11.18 13.33 -31.06
C MET A 277 9.70 13.01 -30.83
N ASP A 278 9.18 13.15 -29.61
CA ASP A 278 7.75 12.97 -29.30
C ASP A 278 6.86 13.87 -30.17
N GLY A 279 7.24 15.15 -30.28
CA GLY A 279 6.53 16.11 -31.13
C GLY A 279 6.55 15.70 -32.61
N ARG A 280 7.67 15.17 -33.11
CA ARG A 280 7.82 14.71 -34.49
C ARG A 280 7.07 13.41 -34.75
N ILE A 281 7.07 12.47 -33.81
CA ILE A 281 6.28 11.24 -33.88
C ILE A 281 4.80 11.59 -33.98
N ALA A 282 4.32 12.50 -33.14
CA ALA A 282 2.93 12.96 -33.17
C ALA A 282 2.56 13.59 -34.52
N GLU A 283 3.41 14.44 -35.11
CA GLU A 283 3.17 15.03 -36.43
C GLU A 283 3.25 13.99 -37.58
N PHE A 284 4.19 13.05 -37.50
CA PHE A 284 4.28 11.96 -38.45
C PHE A 284 3.02 11.08 -38.42
N ALA A 285 2.57 10.68 -37.23
CA ALA A 285 1.36 9.90 -37.03
C ALA A 285 0.14 10.61 -37.64
N LYS A 286 0.01 11.94 -37.45
CA LYS A 286 -1.04 12.75 -38.08
C LYS A 286 -0.94 12.75 -39.62
N SER A 287 0.27 12.81 -40.17
CA SER A 287 0.52 12.92 -41.62
C SER A 287 0.20 11.63 -42.39
N VAL A 288 0.43 10.47 -41.79
CA VAL A 288 0.30 9.15 -42.44
C VAL A 288 -1.16 8.66 -42.49
N TYR A 289 -2.01 9.17 -41.59
CA TYR A 289 -3.30 8.53 -41.31
C TYR A 289 -4.43 8.70 -42.35
N PRO A 290 -4.51 9.73 -43.22
CA PRO A 290 -5.62 9.80 -44.17
C PRO A 290 -5.59 8.72 -45.27
N LYS A 291 -4.45 8.03 -45.47
CA LYS A 291 -4.26 7.01 -46.53
C LYS A 291 -3.30 5.92 -46.05
N PHE A 292 -3.83 4.83 -45.53
CA PHE A 292 -3.02 3.69 -45.10
C PHE A 292 -2.53 2.81 -46.28
N PRO A 293 -1.23 2.73 -46.62
CA PRO A 293 -0.67 1.63 -47.42
C PRO A 293 -0.52 0.32 -46.61
N ALA A 294 -0.53 -0.81 -47.32
CA ALA A 294 -0.85 -2.13 -46.78
C ALA A 294 0.24 -2.85 -45.93
N LYS A 295 1.38 -2.24 -45.60
CA LYS A 295 2.47 -2.89 -44.83
C LYS A 295 2.95 -2.00 -43.68
N GLY A 296 3.21 -2.57 -42.50
CA GLY A 296 3.61 -1.87 -41.25
C GLY A 296 2.44 -1.35 -40.40
N GLN A 297 1.29 -1.10 -41.02
CA GLN A 297 0.23 -0.31 -40.39
C GLN A 297 -0.93 -1.09 -39.72
N SER A 298 -0.83 -2.42 -39.62
CA SER A 298 -1.73 -3.22 -38.78
C SER A 298 -1.33 -3.13 -37.31
N LYS A 299 -0.01 -3.17 -37.01
CA LYS A 299 0.54 -3.02 -35.67
C LYS A 299 0.25 -1.63 -35.10
N LEU A 300 0.50 -0.56 -35.87
CA LEU A 300 0.18 0.81 -35.44
C LEU A 300 -1.32 0.99 -35.14
N ARG A 301 -2.21 0.35 -35.91
CA ARG A 301 -3.66 0.39 -35.66
C ARG A 301 -4.06 -0.38 -34.41
N GLN A 302 -3.54 -1.61 -34.25
CA GLN A 302 -3.77 -2.42 -33.07
C GLN A 302 -3.35 -1.66 -31.80
N TRP A 303 -2.17 -1.07 -31.84
CA TRP A 303 -1.62 -0.37 -30.69
C TRP A 303 -2.37 0.93 -30.34
N VAL A 304 -2.83 1.68 -31.33
CA VAL A 304 -3.70 2.85 -31.15
C VAL A 304 -5.03 2.47 -30.48
N HIS A 305 -5.55 1.26 -30.75
CA HIS A 305 -6.74 0.74 -30.09
C HIS A 305 -6.45 0.31 -28.64
N GLU A 306 -5.36 -0.42 -28.40
CA GLU A 306 -4.93 -0.83 -27.06
C GLU A 306 -4.68 0.40 -26.15
N THR A 307 -4.04 1.44 -26.69
CA THR A 307 -3.83 2.72 -25.97
C THR A 307 -5.15 3.42 -25.66
N PHE A 308 -6.12 3.39 -26.58
CA PHE A 308 -7.45 3.95 -26.33
C PHE A 308 -8.16 3.23 -25.19
N GLU A 309 -8.14 1.89 -25.20
CA GLU A 309 -8.76 1.07 -24.17
C GLU A 309 -8.12 1.32 -22.80
N ALA A 310 -6.79 1.41 -22.74
CA ALA A 310 -6.07 1.73 -21.50
C ALA A 310 -6.41 3.13 -20.97
N CYS A 311 -6.50 4.15 -21.83
CA CYS A 311 -6.79 5.52 -21.40
C CYS A 311 -8.26 5.78 -21.04
N TYR A 312 -9.21 5.07 -21.67
CA TYR A 312 -10.63 5.36 -21.56
C TYR A 312 -11.46 4.23 -20.95
N GLU A 313 -10.83 3.12 -20.55
CA GLU A 313 -11.44 1.94 -19.92
C GLU A 313 -12.66 1.38 -20.69
N CYS A 314 -12.66 1.53 -22.03
CA CYS A 314 -13.72 1.02 -22.90
C CYS A 314 -13.20 0.70 -24.30
N GLU A 315 -13.83 -0.26 -24.98
CA GLU A 315 -13.54 -0.55 -26.37
C GLU A 315 -13.91 0.67 -27.24
N PRO A 316 -13.15 0.98 -28.30
CA PRO A 316 -13.43 2.14 -29.14
C PRO A 316 -14.82 2.11 -29.80
N ASP A 317 -15.35 0.91 -30.07
CA ASP A 317 -16.69 0.73 -30.61
C ASP A 317 -17.79 1.11 -29.59
N ASP A 318 -17.56 0.84 -28.30
CA ASP A 318 -18.49 1.18 -27.21
C ASP A 318 -18.52 2.69 -26.93
N ALA A 319 -17.36 3.34 -27.01
CA ALA A 319 -17.25 4.80 -26.89
C ALA A 319 -18.05 5.56 -27.99
N TRP A 320 -18.39 4.87 -29.08
CA TRP A 320 -19.12 5.42 -30.22
C TRP A 320 -20.60 4.98 -30.27
N GLU A 321 -21.09 4.24 -29.28
CA GLU A 321 -22.47 3.75 -29.23
C GLU A 321 -23.47 4.93 -29.16
N GLY A 322 -24.43 4.97 -30.10
CA GLY A 322 -25.47 6.01 -30.16
C GLY A 322 -25.22 7.18 -31.14
N PHE A 323 -24.05 7.25 -31.78
CA PHE A 323 -23.80 8.17 -32.89
C PHE A 323 -24.40 7.65 -34.20
N LYS A 324 -24.95 8.55 -35.03
CA LYS A 324 -25.75 8.18 -36.22
C LYS A 324 -24.95 7.59 -37.39
N GLU A 325 -23.64 7.39 -37.25
CA GLU A 325 -22.79 6.59 -38.15
C GLU A 325 -21.41 6.32 -37.51
N PRO A 326 -20.78 5.16 -37.81
CA PRO A 326 -19.47 5.28 -38.44
C PRO A 326 -19.30 4.36 -39.66
N ARG A 327 -18.63 4.87 -40.70
CA ARG A 327 -17.79 4.04 -41.57
C ARG A 327 -16.37 4.11 -41.02
N GLY A 328 -15.71 2.96 -40.84
CA GLY A 328 -14.42 2.76 -40.14
C GLY A 328 -13.46 3.95 -40.12
N LYS A 329 -13.23 4.60 -41.28
CA LYS A 329 -12.37 5.79 -41.41
C LYS A 329 -12.66 6.95 -40.44
N THR A 330 -13.89 7.12 -39.95
CA THR A 330 -14.26 8.23 -39.05
C THR A 330 -14.02 7.89 -37.58
N LEU A 331 -14.22 6.62 -37.21
CA LEU A 331 -13.90 6.09 -35.88
C LEU A 331 -12.38 6.06 -35.69
N ASP A 332 -11.66 5.56 -36.70
CA ASP A 332 -10.20 5.58 -36.77
C ASP A 332 -9.65 7.02 -36.58
N GLN A 333 -10.26 8.03 -37.23
CA GLN A 333 -9.90 9.45 -37.04
C GLN A 333 -10.21 9.99 -35.64
N PHE A 334 -11.29 9.53 -35.00
CA PHE A 334 -11.66 9.97 -33.66
C PHE A 334 -10.73 9.41 -32.59
N ILE A 335 -10.44 8.10 -32.65
CA ILE A 335 -9.53 7.41 -31.73
C ILE A 335 -8.17 8.13 -31.74
N LEU A 336 -7.62 8.37 -32.93
CA LEU A 336 -6.37 9.11 -33.07
C LEU A 336 -6.34 10.51 -32.46
N MET A 337 -7.38 11.31 -32.68
CA MET A 337 -7.39 12.69 -32.17
C MET A 337 -7.33 12.72 -30.64
N ARG A 338 -7.74 11.62 -30.00
CA ARG A 338 -7.74 11.42 -28.55
C ARG A 338 -6.50 10.69 -28.05
N THR A 339 -5.90 9.79 -28.84
CA THR A 339 -4.78 8.94 -28.39
C THR A 339 -3.41 9.38 -28.86
N ILE A 340 -3.25 10.14 -29.97
CA ILE A 340 -1.91 10.49 -30.51
C ILE A 340 -0.95 11.09 -29.45
N PRO A 341 -1.37 11.95 -28.51
CA PRO A 341 -0.48 12.44 -27.45
C PRO A 341 -0.08 11.39 -26.40
N ALA A 342 -0.87 10.34 -26.22
CA ALA A 342 -0.60 9.19 -25.33
C ALA A 342 0.00 8.00 -26.09
N CYS A 343 0.21 8.17 -27.40
CA CYS A 343 0.68 7.16 -28.34
C CYS A 343 2.21 7.18 -28.50
N VAL A 344 2.97 7.63 -27.51
CA VAL A 344 4.40 7.35 -27.44
C VAL A 344 4.65 6.72 -26.08
N PRO A 345 5.17 5.47 -26.00
CA PRO A 345 5.58 4.89 -24.73
C PRO A 345 6.55 5.84 -24.03
N SER A 346 6.35 6.08 -22.73
CA SER A 346 7.29 6.90 -21.97
C SER A 346 8.61 6.17 -21.80
N VAL A 347 9.72 6.89 -21.92
CA VAL A 347 11.04 6.37 -21.56
C VAL A 347 11.41 6.98 -20.21
N PRO A 348 11.71 6.17 -19.17
CA PRO A 348 12.12 6.72 -17.88
C PRO A 348 13.41 7.54 -17.99
N ASP A 349 13.43 8.76 -17.44
CA ASP A 349 14.56 9.70 -17.56
C ASP A 349 15.92 9.08 -17.18
N ARG A 350 15.94 8.20 -16.18
CA ARG A 350 17.16 7.51 -15.72
C ARG A 350 17.89 6.72 -16.80
N THR A 351 17.15 6.21 -17.79
CA THR A 351 17.67 5.40 -18.90
C THR A 351 18.50 6.21 -19.90
N LEU A 352 18.35 7.54 -19.88
CA LEU A 352 19.11 8.46 -20.70
C LEU A 352 20.50 8.75 -20.11
N LYS A 353 20.85 8.21 -18.94
CA LYS A 353 22.19 8.35 -18.35
C LYS A 353 23.18 7.40 -19.04
N CYS A 354 24.43 7.84 -19.18
CA CYS A 354 25.50 6.96 -19.69
C CYS A 354 25.75 5.82 -18.70
N GLY A 355 25.92 4.59 -19.21
CA GLY A 355 26.20 3.43 -18.35
C GLY A 355 25.05 3.01 -17.44
N TYR A 356 23.81 3.39 -17.76
CA TYR A 356 22.64 2.96 -17.00
C TYR A 356 22.42 1.44 -17.13
N GLU A 357 22.35 0.74 -15.99
CA GLU A 357 21.94 -0.66 -15.91
C GLU A 357 20.42 -0.74 -15.63
N PRO A 358 19.62 -1.39 -16.48
CA PRO A 358 18.18 -1.35 -16.38
C PRO A 358 17.63 -2.13 -15.18
N TRP A 359 16.89 -1.44 -14.32
CA TRP A 359 16.09 -2.09 -13.29
C TRP A 359 14.91 -2.84 -13.91
N SER A 360 14.46 -3.92 -13.25
CA SER A 360 13.34 -4.75 -13.74
C SER A 360 12.07 -3.96 -14.07
N TYR A 361 11.85 -2.83 -13.40
CA TYR A 361 10.70 -1.95 -13.64
C TYR A 361 10.80 -1.12 -14.93
N ASP A 362 12.01 -0.73 -15.35
CA ASP A 362 12.19 0.10 -16.55
C ASP A 362 12.33 -0.74 -17.83
N VAL A 363 12.61 -2.05 -17.71
CA VAL A 363 12.82 -2.95 -18.86
C VAL A 363 11.60 -3.00 -19.77
N ASP A 364 10.39 -3.13 -19.21
CA ASP A 364 9.16 -3.23 -20.00
C ASP A 364 8.87 -1.93 -20.77
N ASP A 365 9.05 -0.78 -20.12
CA ASP A 365 8.85 0.54 -20.74
C ASP A 365 9.88 0.81 -21.84
N LEU A 366 11.15 0.47 -21.58
CA LEU A 366 12.24 0.58 -22.56
C LEU A 366 12.03 -0.32 -23.78
N LEU A 367 11.75 -1.60 -23.58
CA LEU A 367 11.47 -2.55 -24.67
C LEU A 367 10.20 -2.14 -25.43
N GLY A 368 9.20 -1.62 -24.73
CA GLY A 368 7.99 -1.07 -25.32
C GLY A 368 8.30 0.09 -26.27
N PHE A 369 9.13 1.04 -25.85
CA PHE A 369 9.54 2.16 -26.68
C PHE A 369 10.40 1.74 -27.87
N VAL A 370 11.41 0.89 -27.65
CA VAL A 370 12.30 0.38 -28.71
C VAL A 370 11.50 -0.39 -29.77
N SER A 371 10.64 -1.32 -29.36
CA SER A 371 9.79 -2.06 -30.30
C SER A 371 8.82 -1.12 -31.02
N PHE A 372 8.27 -0.12 -30.35
CA PHE A 372 7.43 0.89 -31.00
C PHE A 372 8.18 1.63 -32.13
N MET A 373 9.43 2.01 -31.90
CA MET A 373 10.25 2.66 -32.92
C MET A 373 10.58 1.72 -34.09
N ASP A 374 11.11 0.54 -33.78
CA ASP A 374 11.68 -0.38 -34.77
C ASP A 374 10.63 -1.20 -35.53
N ASP A 375 9.57 -1.65 -34.85
CA ASP A 375 8.55 -2.52 -35.43
C ASP A 375 7.35 -1.76 -36.00
N VAL A 376 7.15 -0.51 -35.55
CA VAL A 376 5.93 0.26 -35.88
C VAL A 376 6.26 1.51 -36.68
N LEU A 377 7.07 2.42 -36.15
CA LEU A 377 7.29 3.73 -36.79
C LEU A 377 8.23 3.68 -37.97
N MET A 378 9.41 3.06 -37.84
CA MET A 378 10.37 2.96 -38.94
C MET A 378 9.79 2.18 -40.14
N PRO A 379 9.11 1.03 -39.97
CA PRO A 379 8.46 0.32 -41.07
C PRO A 379 7.29 1.10 -41.70
N ALA A 380 6.68 2.03 -40.94
CA ALA A 380 5.67 2.95 -41.47
C ALA A 380 6.28 4.13 -42.27
N GLY A 381 7.61 4.26 -42.27
CA GLY A 381 8.36 5.28 -43.02
C GLY A 381 8.81 6.48 -42.18
N TYR A 382 8.90 6.34 -40.85
CA TYR A 382 9.52 7.36 -40.00
C TYR A 382 11.03 7.36 -40.23
N GLU A 383 11.59 8.52 -40.59
CA GLU A 383 13.03 8.70 -40.79
C GLU A 383 13.65 9.40 -39.58
N LEU A 384 14.63 8.74 -38.96
CA LEU A 384 15.38 9.28 -37.84
C LEU A 384 16.39 10.34 -38.32
N SER A 385 16.40 11.49 -37.64
CA SER A 385 17.47 12.48 -37.68
C SER A 385 18.78 11.90 -37.14
N GLU A 386 19.87 12.66 -37.23
CA GLU A 386 21.17 12.22 -36.73
C GLU A 386 21.12 12.09 -35.20
N GLU A 387 20.54 13.07 -34.53
CA GLU A 387 20.38 13.10 -33.08
C GLU A 387 19.44 11.98 -32.56
N GLU A 388 18.34 11.72 -33.27
CA GLU A 388 17.43 10.60 -32.91
C GLU A 388 18.09 9.23 -33.15
N ARG A 389 19.00 9.11 -34.13
CA ARG A 389 19.76 7.87 -34.33
C ARG A 389 20.73 7.64 -33.19
N ASP A 390 21.45 8.67 -32.76
CA ASP A 390 22.36 8.59 -31.61
C ASP A 390 21.60 8.23 -30.32
N LEU A 391 20.39 8.76 -30.13
CA LEU A 391 19.50 8.38 -29.03
C LEU A 391 19.07 6.91 -29.12
N MET A 392 18.61 6.45 -30.29
CA MET A 392 18.20 5.05 -30.48
C MET A 392 19.38 4.08 -30.32
N ASP A 393 20.57 4.43 -30.80
CA ASP A 393 21.78 3.64 -30.62
C ASP A 393 22.18 3.55 -29.13
N HIS A 394 22.02 4.64 -28.36
CA HIS A 394 22.18 4.62 -26.90
C HIS A 394 21.20 3.65 -26.23
N LEU A 395 19.90 3.75 -26.55
CA LEU A 395 18.86 2.89 -25.96
C LEU A 395 19.04 1.41 -26.35
N HIS A 396 19.42 1.12 -27.59
CA HIS A 396 19.78 -0.24 -28.01
C HIS A 396 21.04 -0.76 -27.31
N GLY A 397 22.00 0.14 -27.06
CA GLY A 397 23.24 -0.15 -26.36
C GLY A 397 23.06 -0.63 -24.93
N ILE A 398 21.96 -0.23 -24.25
CA ILE A 398 21.62 -0.69 -22.90
C ILE A 398 21.45 -2.22 -22.86
N PHE A 399 20.88 -2.81 -23.90
CA PHE A 399 20.63 -4.25 -23.99
C PHE A 399 21.75 -5.02 -24.69
N ALA A 400 22.68 -4.34 -25.35
CA ALA A 400 23.76 -4.97 -26.11
C ALA A 400 24.96 -5.37 -25.23
N ALA A 401 24.96 -5.01 -23.94
CA ALA A 401 26.05 -5.26 -23.01
C ALA A 401 26.00 -6.63 -22.32
N GLU A 402 24.93 -7.41 -22.51
CA GLU A 402 24.80 -8.75 -21.93
C GLU A 402 24.74 -9.82 -23.02
N ASP A 403 25.72 -10.73 -23.00
CA ASP A 403 25.60 -12.04 -23.65
C ASP A 403 24.28 -12.68 -23.16
N GLU A 404 23.48 -13.20 -24.09
CA GLU A 404 22.12 -13.76 -23.91
C GLU A 404 21.99 -14.93 -22.88
N GLU A 405 22.99 -15.20 -22.05
CA GLU A 405 23.02 -16.34 -21.12
C GLU A 405 22.59 -16.01 -19.67
N ASP A 406 22.56 -14.75 -19.22
CA ASP A 406 22.30 -14.44 -17.79
C ASP A 406 20.90 -13.85 -17.46
N ILE A 407 20.09 -13.45 -18.44
CA ILE A 407 18.71 -12.91 -18.19
C ILE A 407 17.66 -14.03 -18.04
N PHE A 408 17.87 -15.20 -18.63
CA PHE A 408 16.98 -16.35 -18.47
C PHE A 408 17.76 -17.51 -17.86
N GLY A 409 17.86 -17.52 -16.53
CA GLY A 409 18.35 -18.69 -15.80
C GLY A 409 17.65 -19.95 -16.32
N GLU A 410 18.44 -20.94 -16.75
CA GLU A 410 17.97 -22.23 -17.21
C GLU A 410 16.97 -22.80 -16.19
N GLY A 411 15.68 -22.73 -16.55
CA GLY A 411 14.63 -23.42 -15.85
C GLY A 411 14.80 -24.91 -16.08
N ASP A 412 15.67 -25.55 -15.31
CA ASP A 412 15.76 -27.00 -15.23
C ASP A 412 14.42 -27.54 -14.72
N ALA A 413 13.69 -28.17 -15.64
CA ALA A 413 12.56 -29.00 -15.32
C ALA A 413 13.06 -30.28 -14.64
N GLU A 414 13.19 -30.27 -13.30
CA GLU A 414 13.16 -31.49 -12.51
C GLU A 414 12.11 -31.44 -11.40
N THR A 415 11.34 -32.52 -11.39
CA THR A 415 10.28 -32.87 -10.45
C THR A 415 10.83 -33.26 -9.08
N ASP A 416 10.01 -33.03 -8.05
CA ASP A 416 9.87 -33.78 -6.79
C ASP A 416 10.28 -33.10 -5.46
N THR A 417 9.23 -32.80 -4.69
CA THR A 417 9.00 -33.08 -3.25
C THR A 417 9.89 -32.46 -2.16
N ASP A 418 9.19 -31.83 -1.22
CA ASP A 418 9.43 -31.69 0.22
C ASP A 418 10.71 -30.95 0.71
N GLY A 419 10.50 -29.79 1.35
CA GLY A 419 11.47 -29.18 2.27
C GLY A 419 11.30 -27.67 2.46
N GLU A 420 11.09 -27.24 3.70
CA GLU A 420 10.96 -25.83 4.16
C GLU A 420 12.07 -24.87 3.68
N PRO A 421 11.83 -23.55 3.63
CA PRO A 421 12.85 -22.58 3.27
C PRO A 421 13.78 -22.31 4.47
N PRO A 422 15.11 -22.28 4.30
CA PRO A 422 15.98 -21.70 5.30
C PRO A 422 16.04 -20.18 5.06
N PHE A 423 15.46 -19.45 6.00
CA PHE A 423 15.89 -18.09 6.32
C PHE A 423 17.32 -18.19 6.87
N ASP A 424 18.26 -17.43 6.32
CA ASP A 424 19.34 -16.83 7.12
C ASP A 424 19.89 -15.61 6.37
N ALA A 425 19.80 -14.49 7.06
CA ALA A 425 20.48 -13.24 6.77
C ALA A 425 21.99 -13.40 7.05
N ASP A 426 22.85 -12.80 6.23
CA ASP A 426 23.74 -11.74 6.69
C ASP A 426 24.69 -11.24 5.59
N GLU A 427 24.89 -9.92 5.62
CA GLU A 427 26.05 -9.15 5.14
C GLU A 427 26.31 -9.06 3.63
N GLN A 428 25.82 -7.98 2.99
CA GLN A 428 26.67 -7.05 2.24
C GLN A 428 26.14 -5.60 2.36
N PRO A 429 27.03 -4.59 2.52
CA PRO A 429 26.63 -3.20 2.65
C PRO A 429 26.29 -2.63 1.27
N LEU A 430 25.07 -2.13 1.11
CA LEU A 430 24.69 -1.28 -0.02
C LEU A 430 25.36 0.08 0.18
N GLU A 431 26.43 0.34 -0.56
CA GLU A 431 26.95 1.70 -0.75
C GLU A 431 25.99 2.44 -1.68
N GLU A 432 25.13 3.30 -1.12
CA GLU A 432 24.37 4.28 -1.88
C GLU A 432 25.33 5.39 -2.37
N PRO A 433 25.33 5.74 -3.67
CA PRO A 433 26.02 6.94 -4.13
C PRO A 433 25.23 8.19 -3.66
N PRO A 434 25.92 9.30 -3.34
CA PRO A 434 25.25 10.54 -2.98
C PRO A 434 24.62 11.11 -4.26
N PHE A 435 23.44 11.73 -4.14
CA PHE A 435 22.96 12.89 -4.91
C PHE A 435 21.43 12.86 -4.97
N ASP A 436 20.84 13.74 -4.15
CA ASP A 436 19.48 14.22 -4.24
C ASP A 436 19.25 14.88 -5.61
N VAL A 437 18.15 14.50 -6.27
CA VAL A 437 17.52 15.35 -7.27
C VAL A 437 16.13 15.65 -6.71
N ASP A 438 15.93 16.91 -6.32
CA ASP A 438 14.65 17.46 -5.90
C ASP A 438 13.58 17.21 -6.99
N GLU A 439 12.64 16.30 -6.72
CA GLU A 439 11.34 16.29 -7.38
C GLU A 439 10.45 17.35 -6.72
N ASP A 440 10.66 18.63 -7.04
CA ASP A 440 9.69 19.70 -6.77
C ASP A 440 9.95 20.89 -7.71
N ASP A 441 9.35 20.85 -8.90
CA ASP A 441 9.09 22.03 -9.72
C ASP A 441 7.65 21.95 -10.27
N ALA A 442 6.70 21.90 -9.34
CA ALA A 442 5.32 22.27 -9.59
C ALA A 442 5.11 23.73 -9.17
N ASP A 443 5.40 24.69 -10.06
CA ASP A 443 4.65 25.96 -10.21
C ASP A 443 5.35 26.93 -11.20
N ASP A 444 5.04 26.83 -12.50
CA ASP A 444 5.09 28.00 -13.40
C ASP A 444 3.67 28.58 -13.58
N PRO A 445 3.37 29.78 -13.03
CA PRO A 445 2.06 30.41 -13.10
C PRO A 445 1.88 31.15 -14.44
N ALA A 446 1.78 30.42 -15.53
CA ALA A 446 1.50 31.00 -16.85
C ALA A 446 0.65 30.10 -17.75
N LEU A 447 -0.60 29.78 -17.36
CA LEU A 447 -1.76 29.63 -18.28
C LEU A 447 -3.08 29.33 -17.53
N ALA A 448 -3.64 30.36 -16.89
CA ALA A 448 -5.08 30.41 -16.62
C ALA A 448 -5.71 31.56 -17.42
N LYS A 449 -6.20 31.27 -18.64
CA LYS A 449 -7.39 31.91 -19.26
C LYS A 449 -7.67 31.41 -20.68
N ALA A 450 -8.91 30.92 -20.83
CA ALA A 450 -9.77 31.02 -22.01
C ALA A 450 -9.44 30.16 -23.25
N ALA A 451 -10.10 29.01 -23.38
CA ALA A 451 -11.13 28.72 -24.40
C ALA A 451 -11.57 27.26 -24.29
#